data_AF-A0A7W2FV55-F1
#
_entry.id   AF-A0A7W2FV55-F1
#
_cell.length_a   1.000
_cell.length_b   1.000
_cell.length_c   1.000
_cell.angle_alpha   90.00
_cell.angle_beta   90.00
_cell.angle_gamma   90.00
#
_symmetry.space_group_name_H-M   'P 1'
#
loop_
_entity.id
_entity.type
_entity.pdbx_description
1 polymer ?
#
loop_
_entity_poly.entity_id
_entity_poly.type
_entity_poly.pdbx_seq_one_letter_code
_entity_poly.pdbx_strand_id
1 'polypeptide(L)'
;RGQEVQHIAVLLPESGPLSRIATAIGEGIRTQHRLSDDASVRLSFIDSTSGNLESLYREAENRGAQVVIGPLSKDRVSELERLNQVPLPTL
;
A
#
# COMPACT_ATOMS: atom_id res chain seq x y z
N ARG A 1 -2.56 -14.72 -18.42
CA ARG A 1 -2.26 -13.39 -18.97
C ARG A 1 -1.83 -12.54 -17.78
N GLY A 2 -0.61 -12.01 -17.76
CA GLY A 2 -0.19 -11.11 -16.68
C GLY A 2 -1.06 -9.87 -16.75
N GLN A 3 -1.75 -9.53 -15.66
CA GLN A 3 -2.50 -8.28 -15.60
C GLN A 3 -1.47 -7.16 -15.42
N GLU A 4 -1.47 -6.21 -16.34
CA GLU A 4 -0.66 -5.00 -16.21
C GLU A 4 -1.19 -4.20 -15.01
N VAL A 5 -0.30 -3.87 -14.08
CA VAL A 5 -0.64 -3.15 -12.86
C VAL A 5 -0.54 -1.65 -13.16
N GLN A 6 -1.69 -1.00 -13.24
CA GLN A 6 -1.84 0.43 -13.51
C GLN A 6 -2.22 1.24 -12.27
N HIS A 7 -2.57 0.59 -11.15
CA HIS A 7 -2.82 1.31 -9.90
C HIS A 7 -2.38 0.51 -8.68
N ILE A 8 -1.46 1.08 -7.92
CA ILE A 8 -0.93 0.54 -6.67
C ILE A 8 -1.38 1.41 -5.50
N ALA A 9 -1.94 0.79 -4.47
CA ALA A 9 -2.12 1.42 -3.17
C ALA A 9 -0.92 1.14 -2.26
N VAL A 10 -0.50 2.14 -1.49
CA VAL A 10 0.65 2.05 -0.59
C VAL A 10 0.19 2.36 0.82
N LEU A 11 0.15 1.33 1.67
CA LEU A 11 -0.30 1.41 3.06
C LEU A 11 0.90 1.68 3.97
N LEU A 12 1.07 2.94 4.37
CA LEU A 12 2.19 3.38 5.20
C LEU A 12 1.68 4.17 6.40
N PRO A 13 2.24 3.99 7.61
CA PRO A 13 1.78 4.72 8.78
C PRO A 13 2.28 6.16 8.74
N GLU A 14 1.39 7.13 8.85
CA GLU A 14 1.74 8.55 8.91
C GLU A 14 2.08 9.03 10.33
N SER A 15 1.76 8.21 11.33
CA SER A 15 1.96 8.51 12.75
C SER A 15 2.62 7.36 13.53
N GLY A 16 3.04 7.64 14.76
CA GLY A 16 3.62 6.66 15.66
C GLY A 16 5.10 6.31 15.36
N PRO A 17 5.62 5.21 15.95
CA PRO A 17 7.04 4.89 15.94
C PRO A 17 7.65 4.62 14.56
N LEU A 18 6.82 4.20 13.60
CA LEU A 18 7.24 3.84 12.25
C LEU A 18 7.14 5.00 11.25
N SER A 19 6.57 6.15 11.62
CA SER A 19 6.28 7.25 10.68
C SER A 19 7.53 7.76 9.95
N ARG A 20 8.65 7.91 10.66
CA ARG A 20 9.91 8.37 10.05
C ARG A 20 10.43 7.39 8.98
N ILE A 21 10.29 6.09 9.23
CA ILE A 21 10.69 5.03 8.29
C ILE A 21 9.72 5.00 7.11
N ALA A 22 8.42 5.07 7.39
CA ALA A 22 7.36 5.14 6.40
C ALA A 22 7.52 6.32 5.44
N THR A 23 7.87 7.51 5.95
CA THR A 23 8.18 8.68 5.13
C THR A 23 9.34 8.40 4.17
N ALA A 24 10.45 7.83 4.66
CA ALA A 24 11.60 7.51 3.81
C ALA A 24 11.25 6.49 2.71
N ILE A 25 10.48 5.45 3.05
CA ILE A 25 9.98 4.46 2.08
C ILE A 25 9.07 5.13 1.04
N GLY A 26 8.11 5.94 1.49
CA GLY A 26 7.19 6.66 0.62
C GLY A 26 7.90 7.60 -0.35
N GLU A 27 8.92 8.32 0.11
CA GLU A 27 9.74 9.19 -0.74
C GLU A 27 10.54 8.41 -1.77
N GLY A 28 11.08 7.23 -1.42
CA GLY A 28 11.74 6.34 -2.36
C GLY A 28 10.78 5.87 -3.47
N ILE A 29 9.58 5.41 -3.09
CA ILE A 29 8.54 4.98 -4.03
C ILE A 29 8.13 6.13 -4.96
N ARG A 30 7.85 7.31 -4.42
CA ARG A 30 7.48 8.51 -5.21
C ARG A 30 8.58 8.94 -6.15
N THR A 31 9.83 8.87 -5.69
CA THR A 31 10.98 9.27 -6.50
C THR A 31 11.16 8.31 -7.67
N GLN A 32 11.13 7.00 -7.43
CA GLN A 32 11.21 6.03 -8.51
C GLN A 32 10.04 6.19 -9.49
N HIS A 33 8.82 6.36 -8.99
CA HIS A 33 7.64 6.54 -9.85
C HIS A 33 7.75 7.78 -10.75
N ARG A 34 8.31 8.90 -10.26
CA ARG A 34 8.57 10.11 -11.08
C ARG A 34 9.67 9.91 -12.12
N LEU A 35 10.62 9.01 -11.86
CA LEU A 35 11.72 8.70 -12.77
C LEU A 35 11.36 7.63 -13.81
N SER A 36 10.32 6.83 -13.55
CA SER A 36 9.82 5.85 -14.50
C SER A 36 9.17 6.53 -15.71
N ASP A 37 9.52 6.09 -16.92
CA ASP A 37 8.87 6.52 -18.16
C ASP A 37 7.42 6.00 -18.29
N ASP A 38 7.03 5.07 -17.42
CA ASP A 38 5.69 4.51 -17.36
C ASP A 38 4.74 5.41 -16.52
N ALA A 39 4.33 6.51 -17.15
CA ALA A 39 3.37 7.46 -16.58
C ALA A 39 1.96 6.87 -16.38
N SER A 40 1.72 5.61 -16.78
CA SER A 40 0.40 4.97 -16.69
C SER A 40 0.09 4.43 -15.30
N VAL A 41 1.13 4.12 -14.50
CA VAL A 41 0.97 3.56 -13.16
C VAL A 41 0.60 4.66 -12.17
N ARG A 42 -0.57 4.56 -11.54
CA ARG A 42 -1.01 5.47 -10.47
C ARG A 42 -0.58 4.95 -9.12
N LEU A 43 -0.15 5.85 -8.23
CA LEU A 43 0.07 5.55 -6.81
C LEU A 43 -0.99 6.22 -5.94
N SER A 44 -1.53 5.48 -4.96
CA SER A 44 -2.37 6.02 -3.90
C SER A 44 -1.82 5.67 -2.54
N PHE A 45 -1.37 6.67 -1.80
CA PHE A 45 -0.93 6.51 -0.42
C PHE A 45 -2.15 6.57 0.50
N ILE A 46 -2.20 5.65 1.47
CA ILE A 46 -3.25 5.55 2.48
C ILE A 46 -2.54 5.42 3.83
N ASP A 47 -2.94 6.26 4.79
CA ASP A 47 -2.43 6.17 6.15
C ASP A 47 -2.88 4.86 6.80
N SER A 48 -1.93 3.95 7.02
CA SER A 48 -2.20 2.67 7.65
C SER A 48 -2.49 2.81 9.15
N THR A 49 -2.45 4.01 9.75
CA THR A 49 -2.89 4.25 11.13
C THR A 49 -4.37 4.66 11.24
N SER A 50 -5.01 5.00 10.13
CA SER A 50 -6.36 5.56 10.10
C SER A 50 -7.51 4.56 10.34
N GLY A 51 -7.25 3.25 10.32
CA GLY A 51 -8.30 2.23 10.48
C GLY A 51 -7.79 0.80 10.68
N ASN A 52 -8.73 -0.15 10.65
CA ASN A 52 -8.43 -1.58 10.68
C ASN A 52 -8.04 -2.08 9.28
N LEU A 53 -7.52 -3.30 9.18
CA LEU A 53 -6.99 -3.81 7.91
C LEU A 53 -8.09 -3.91 6.84
N GLU A 54 -9.29 -4.35 7.21
CA GLU A 54 -10.44 -4.44 6.31
C GLU A 54 -10.82 -3.08 5.72
N SER A 55 -10.86 -2.01 6.52
CA SER A 55 -11.19 -0.68 6.02
C SER A 55 -10.14 -0.13 5.06
N LEU A 56 -8.85 -0.44 5.33
CA LEU A 56 -7.74 -0.01 4.46
C LEU A 56 -7.79 -0.71 3.10
N TYR A 57 -8.10 -2.01 3.06
CA TYR A 57 -8.29 -2.73 1.80
C TYR A 57 -9.51 -2.22 1.03
N ARG A 58 -10.65 -2.01 1.69
CA ARG A 58 -11.83 -1.43 1.04
C ARG A 58 -11.53 -0.05 0.46
N GLU A 59 -10.75 0.77 1.16
CA GLU A 59 -10.33 2.06 0.63
C GLU A 59 -9.43 1.93 -0.60
N ALA A 60 -8.48 0.98 -0.60
CA ALA A 60 -7.65 0.68 -1.77
C ALA A 60 -8.49 0.22 -2.97
N GLU A 61 -9.45 -0.70 -2.75
CA GLU A 61 -10.39 -1.18 -3.77
C GLU A 61 -11.25 -0.03 -4.33
N ASN A 62 -11.81 0.81 -3.46
CA ASN A 62 -12.62 1.96 -3.85
C ASN A 62 -11.84 2.99 -4.67
N ARG A 63 -10.53 3.11 -4.42
CA ARG A 63 -9.63 3.94 -5.24
C ARG A 63 -9.30 3.29 -6.58
N GLY A 64 -9.61 2.01 -6.78
CA GLY A 64 -9.33 1.24 -7.99
C GLY A 64 -7.95 0.58 -8.00
N ALA A 65 -7.32 0.42 -6.84
CA ALA A 65 -6.03 -0.25 -6.74
C ALA A 65 -6.15 -1.72 -7.13
N GLN A 66 -5.17 -2.20 -7.88
CA GLN A 66 -5.07 -3.60 -8.32
C GLN A 66 -4.09 -4.39 -7.45
N VAL A 67 -3.18 -3.69 -6.77
CA VAL A 67 -2.15 -4.25 -5.89
C VAL A 67 -1.97 -3.30 -4.70
N VAL A 68 -1.60 -3.88 -3.55
CA VAL A 68 -1.24 -3.17 -2.32
C VAL A 68 0.24 -3.41 -1.99
N ILE A 69 0.94 -2.37 -1.55
CA ILE A 69 2.24 -2.45 -0.88
C ILE A 69 2.03 -2.15 0.60
N GLY A 70 2.50 -3.03 1.48
CA GLY A 70 2.34 -2.93 2.93
C GLY A 70 1.25 -3.86 3.49
N PRO A 71 0.98 -3.82 4.80
CA PRO A 71 1.36 -2.77 5.75
C PRO A 71 2.79 -2.89 6.29
N LEU A 72 3.36 -1.78 6.79
CA LEU A 72 4.73 -1.74 7.33
C LEU A 72 4.86 -2.33 8.75
N SER A 73 3.81 -2.27 9.57
CA SER A 73 3.90 -2.72 10.97
C SER A 73 3.79 -4.23 11.09
N LYS A 74 4.68 -4.84 11.90
CA LYS A 74 4.67 -6.30 12.15
C LYS A 74 3.33 -6.80 12.65
N ASP A 75 2.68 -6.06 13.55
CA ASP A 75 1.39 -6.45 14.11
C ASP A 75 0.31 -6.56 13.03
N ARG A 76 0.31 -5.67 12.03
CA ARG A 76 -0.66 -5.71 10.92
C ARG A 76 -0.29 -6.76 9.88
N VAL A 77 0.99 -7.04 9.68
CA VAL A 77 1.43 -8.19 8.87
C VAL A 77 0.93 -9.49 9.52
N SER A 78 1.08 -9.64 10.83
CA SER A 78 0.56 -10.81 11.55
C SER A 78 -0.98 -10.89 11.56
N GLU A 79 -1.69 -9.76 11.50
CA GLU A 79 -3.14 -9.75 11.27
C GLU A 79 -3.49 -10.25 9.86
N LEU A 80 -2.73 -9.78 8.85
CA LEU A 80 -2.89 -10.16 7.45
C LEU A 80 -2.68 -11.66 7.23
N GLU A 81 -1.65 -12.23 7.83
CA GLU A 81 -1.31 -13.67 7.75
C GLU A 81 -2.40 -14.59 8.31
N ARG A 82 -3.29 -14.08 9.17
CA ARG A 82 -4.43 -14.84 9.71
C ARG A 82 -5.63 -14.86 8.77
N LEU A 83 -5.64 -14.02 7.74
CA LEU A 83 -6.70 -14.03 6.75
C LEU A 83 -6.52 -15.23 5.83
N ASN A 84 -7.61 -15.94 5.52
CA ASN A 84 -7.58 -17.04 4.56
C ASN A 84 -7.16 -16.58 3.16
N GLN A 85 -7.47 -15.32 2.82
CA GLN A 85 -7.07 -14.66 1.58
C GLN A 85 -7.06 -13.14 1.80
N VAL A 86 -6.19 -12.45 1.07
CA VAL A 86 -6.15 -10.99 1.03
C VAL A 86 -7.05 -10.46 -0.09
N PRO A 87 -7.78 -9.34 0.09
CA PRO A 87 -8.69 -8.82 -0.93
C PRO A 87 -7.99 -8.39 -2.23
N LEU A 88 -6.77 -7.85 -2.09
CA LEU A 88 -5.90 -7.46 -3.19
C LEU A 88 -4.55 -8.17 -3.06
N PRO A 89 -3.90 -8.54 -4.19
CA PRO A 89 -2.50 -8.96 -4.19
C PRO A 89 -1.64 -7.97 -3.37
N THR A 90 -0.87 -8.50 -2.42
CA THR A 90 -0.14 -7.70 -1.43
C THR A 90 1.34 -8.04 -1.45
N LEU A 91 2.19 -7.01 -1.40
CA LEU A 91 3.65 -7.08 -1.33
C LEU A 91 4.16 -6.54 0.02
#